data_AF-A0A1X7A1G5-F1
#
_entry.id   AF-A0A1X7A1G5-F1
#
_cell.length_a   1.000
_cell.length_b   1.000
_cell.length_c   1.000
_cell.angle_alpha   90.00
_cell.angle_beta   90.00
_cell.angle_gamma   90.00
#
_symmetry.space_group_name_H-M   'P 1'
#
loop_
_entity.id
_entity.type
_entity.pdbx_description
1 polymer ?
#
loop_
_entity_poly.entity_id
_entity_poly.type
_entity_poly.pdbx_seq_one_letter_code
_entity_poly.pdbx_strand_id
1 'polypeptide(L)'
;MREGDRKHRGTWKFAPGGRGVSSRFMSPRHDLAPELQKYLHVLGPMPKRSLETFADLGVTDDEIGRYFRMPCERVTELREIWHIDGHT
;
A
#
# COMPACT_ATOMS: atom_id res chain seq x y z
N MET A 1 -42.68 21.66 3.01
CA MET A 1 -41.45 21.03 3.54
C MET A 1 -40.31 21.41 2.60
N ARG A 2 -39.22 21.95 3.13
CA ARG A 2 -38.14 22.62 2.39
C ARG A 2 -37.16 21.65 1.73
N GLU A 3 -36.68 22.11 0.59
CA GLU A 3 -35.58 21.68 -0.26
C GLU A 3 -34.30 21.29 0.48
N GLY A 4 -33.63 20.25 -0.01
CA GLY A 4 -32.31 19.80 0.42
C GLY A 4 -31.46 19.45 -0.80
N ASP A 5 -31.00 20.49 -1.48
CA ASP A 5 -29.97 20.45 -2.52
C ASP A 5 -28.64 19.93 -1.95
N ARG A 6 -28.04 18.93 -2.62
CA ARG A 6 -26.60 18.92 -2.86
C ARG A 6 -26.21 17.94 -3.95
N LYS A 7 -26.03 18.47 -5.16
CA LYS A 7 -25.21 17.84 -6.20
C LYS A 7 -23.75 17.97 -5.79
N HIS A 8 -22.98 16.88 -5.86
CA HIS A 8 -21.60 16.95 -6.36
C HIS A 8 -21.31 15.74 -7.24
N ARG A 9 -21.45 15.97 -8.55
CA ARG A 9 -20.86 15.15 -9.61
C ARG A 9 -19.34 15.24 -9.49
N GLY A 10 -18.70 14.15 -9.09
CA GLY A 10 -17.31 13.87 -9.41
C GLY A 10 -17.25 12.85 -10.53
N THR A 11 -17.51 13.26 -11.77
CA THR A 11 -17.34 12.39 -12.94
C THR A 11 -15.86 12.29 -13.24
N TRP A 12 -15.18 11.28 -12.68
CA TRP A 12 -13.83 10.95 -13.07
C TRP A 12 -13.85 10.39 -14.50
N LYS A 13 -13.54 11.24 -15.48
CA LYS A 13 -13.31 10.81 -16.86
C LYS A 13 -11.91 10.21 -16.92
N PHE A 14 -11.82 8.89 -16.85
CA PHE A 14 -10.61 8.16 -17.23
C PHE A 14 -10.37 8.32 -18.74
N ALA A 15 -9.13 8.58 -19.12
CA ALA A 15 -8.70 8.57 -20.52
C ALA A 15 -8.88 7.15 -21.13
N PRO A 16 -9.29 7.02 -22.40
CA PRO A 16 -9.46 5.72 -23.03
C PRO A 16 -8.10 5.21 -23.51
N GLY A 17 -7.46 4.33 -22.74
CA GLY A 17 -6.18 3.76 -23.21
C GLY A 17 -5.47 2.75 -22.31
N GLY A 18 -5.85 2.60 -21.04
CA GLY A 18 -5.23 1.62 -20.14
C GLY A 18 -6.21 0.52 -19.79
N ARG A 19 -5.94 -0.72 -20.22
CA ARG A 19 -6.62 -1.92 -19.70
C ARG A 19 -6.50 -1.94 -18.18
N GLY A 20 -7.57 -1.54 -17.50
CA GLY A 20 -7.71 -1.69 -16.06
C GLY A 20 -7.80 -3.17 -15.76
N VAL A 21 -6.69 -3.78 -15.38
CA VAL A 21 -6.73 -5.05 -14.65
C VAL A 21 -7.50 -4.73 -13.37
N SER A 22 -8.72 -5.24 -13.29
CA SER A 22 -9.54 -5.18 -12.09
C SER A 22 -8.77 -5.95 -11.00
N SER A 23 -7.92 -5.24 -10.27
CA SER A 23 -7.31 -5.76 -9.06
C SER A 23 -8.44 -5.84 -8.05
N ARG A 24 -9.06 -7.02 -8.03
CA ARG A 24 -9.95 -7.48 -6.98
C ARG A 24 -9.46 -6.93 -5.65
N PHE A 25 -10.34 -6.16 -5.02
CA PHE A 25 -10.28 -5.72 -3.64
C PHE A 25 -9.39 -6.65 -2.81
N MET A 26 -8.21 -6.16 -2.42
CA MET A 26 -7.44 -6.84 -1.39
C MET A 26 -8.25 -6.71 -0.10
N SER A 27 -8.89 -7.82 0.27
CA SER A 27 -9.54 -8.04 1.54
C SER A 27 -8.61 -7.66 2.71
N PRO A 28 -9.21 -7.27 3.84
CA PRO A 28 -8.79 -6.09 4.58
C PRO A 28 -7.80 -6.48 5.68
N ARG A 29 -6.77 -5.66 5.85
CA ARG A 29 -6.24 -5.01 7.09
C ARG A 29 -6.55 -5.58 8.50
N HIS A 30 -7.06 -6.78 8.69
CA HIS A 30 -7.66 -7.22 9.96
C HIS A 30 -6.69 -7.86 10.94
N ASP A 31 -5.51 -8.32 10.50
CA ASP A 31 -4.52 -8.97 11.39
C ASP A 31 -3.20 -8.18 11.53
N LEU A 32 -3.14 -6.95 11.02
CA LEU A 32 -1.98 -6.08 11.22
C LEU A 32 -2.14 -5.32 12.53
N ALA A 33 -1.11 -5.41 13.39
CA ALA A 33 -1.00 -4.60 14.60
C ALA A 33 -1.29 -3.11 14.27
N PRO A 34 -2.05 -2.38 15.10
CA PRO A 34 -2.40 -0.97 14.84
C PRO A 34 -1.19 -0.08 14.55
N GLU A 35 -0.03 -0.41 15.12
CA GLU A 35 1.26 0.23 14.89
C GLU A 35 1.74 0.07 13.45
N LEU A 36 1.57 -1.11 12.85
CA LEU A 36 1.96 -1.42 11.47
C LEU A 36 1.08 -0.71 10.45
N GLN A 37 -0.20 -0.50 10.77
CA GLN A 37 -1.14 0.18 9.87
C GLN A 37 -0.70 1.60 9.53
N LYS A 38 0.03 2.27 10.44
CA LYS A 38 0.58 3.62 10.22
C LYS A 38 1.59 3.65 9.08
N TYR A 39 2.36 2.57 8.91
CA TYR A 39 3.39 2.47 7.88
C TYR A 39 2.83 2.09 6.51
N LEU A 40 1.64 1.48 6.43
CA LEU A 40 0.98 1.21 5.15
C LEU A 40 0.76 2.47 4.31
N HIS A 41 0.45 3.59 4.96
CA HIS A 41 0.29 4.86 4.28
C HIS A 41 1.61 5.41 3.71
N VAL A 42 2.72 5.10 4.38
CA VAL A 42 4.07 5.55 3.99
C VAL A 42 4.58 4.76 2.77
N LEU A 43 4.25 3.46 2.71
CA LEU A 43 4.59 2.57 1.60
C LEU A 43 3.79 2.84 0.31
N GLY A 44 2.80 3.73 0.37
CA GLY A 44 1.99 4.15 -0.77
C GLY A 44 0.70 3.35 -0.97
N PRO A 45 0.03 3.51 -2.12
CA PRO A 45 -1.31 2.95 -2.36
C PRO A 45 -1.33 1.41 -2.46
N MET A 46 -0.19 0.79 -2.73
CA MET A 46 -0.04 -0.67 -2.84
C MET A 46 1.13 -1.15 -1.97
N PRO A 47 1.00 -1.14 -0.63
CA PRO A 47 2.12 -1.29 0.28
C PRO A 47 2.84 -2.64 0.14
N LYS A 48 2.09 -3.73 -0.07
CA LYS A 48 2.68 -5.06 -0.36
C LYS A 48 3.50 -5.04 -1.64
N ARG A 49 2.96 -4.50 -2.74
CA ARG A 49 3.67 -4.50 -4.03
C ARG A 49 4.91 -3.61 -4.02
N SER A 50 4.86 -2.52 -3.26
CA SER A 50 6.04 -1.69 -3.00
C SER A 50 7.16 -2.53 -2.39
N LEU A 51 6.91 -3.21 -1.27
CA LEU A 51 7.93 -4.04 -0.60
C LEU A 51 8.44 -5.19 -1.48
N GLU A 52 7.56 -5.88 -2.20
CA GLU A 52 7.98 -6.91 -3.17
C GLU A 52 8.94 -6.35 -4.21
N THR A 53 8.66 -5.15 -4.74
CA THR A 53 9.52 -4.53 -5.76
C THR A 53 10.90 -4.22 -5.21
N PHE A 54 11.01 -3.72 -3.98
CA PHE A 54 12.32 -3.47 -3.36
C PHE A 54 13.08 -4.78 -3.07
N ALA A 55 12.37 -5.81 -2.62
CA ALA A 55 12.96 -7.13 -2.41
C ALA A 55 13.45 -7.77 -3.73
N ASP A 56 12.65 -7.68 -4.80
CA ASP A 56 13.01 -8.12 -6.16
C ASP A 56 14.28 -7.42 -6.69
N LEU A 57 14.49 -6.17 -6.27
CA LEU A 57 15.68 -5.38 -6.59
C LEU A 57 16.90 -5.68 -5.70
N GLY A 58 16.76 -6.59 -4.74
CA GLY A 58 17.82 -6.98 -3.81
C GLY A 58 18.13 -5.93 -2.74
N VAL A 59 17.21 -4.98 -2.50
CA VAL A 59 17.37 -3.92 -1.50
C VAL A 59 17.09 -4.51 -0.10
N THR A 60 17.95 -4.20 0.87
CA THR A 60 17.82 -4.76 2.23
C THR A 60 16.74 -4.04 3.06
N ASP A 61 16.30 -4.65 4.16
CA ASP A 61 15.30 -4.04 5.05
C ASP A 61 15.75 -2.69 5.63
N ASP A 62 17.04 -2.57 5.94
CA ASP A 62 17.64 -1.31 6.39
C ASP A 62 17.55 -0.20 5.34
N GLU A 63 17.82 -0.54 4.07
CA GLU A 63 17.76 0.42 2.97
C GLU A 63 16.32 0.83 2.65
N ILE A 64 15.39 -0.12 2.68
CA ILE A 64 13.95 0.13 2.54
C ILE A 64 13.46 1.03 3.69
N GLY A 65 13.86 0.73 4.93
CA GLY A 65 13.51 1.50 6.12
C GLY A 65 13.99 2.95 6.00
N ARG A 66 15.24 3.16 5.57
CA ARG A 66 15.78 4.51 5.30
C ARG A 66 15.02 5.22 4.19
N TYR A 67 14.68 4.53 3.10
CA TYR A 67 13.94 5.10 1.97
C TYR A 67 12.55 5.62 2.39
N PHE A 68 11.80 4.78 3.11
CA PHE A 68 10.44 5.13 3.57
C PHE A 68 10.44 5.92 4.88
N ARG A 69 11.61 6.15 5.51
CA ARG A 69 11.74 6.76 6.84
C ARG A 69 10.91 6.00 7.90
N MET A 70 11.04 4.68 7.89
CA MET A 70 10.43 3.79 8.88
C MET A 70 11.48 2.87 9.51
N PRO A 71 11.24 2.37 10.74
CA PRO A 71 12.16 1.44 11.38
C PRO A 71 12.31 0.16 10.55
N CYS A 72 13.54 -0.37 10.48
CA CYS A 72 13.89 -1.59 9.74
C CYS A 72 13.05 -2.78 10.22
N GLU A 73 12.84 -2.89 11.54
CA GLU A 73 12.08 -3.95 12.17
C GLU A 73 10.62 -3.99 11.68
N ARG A 74 10.07 -2.83 11.32
CA ARG A 74 8.70 -2.73 10.77
C ARG A 74 8.65 -3.14 9.30
N VAL A 75 9.73 -2.97 8.57
CA VAL A 75 9.84 -3.50 7.20
C VAL A 75 9.91 -5.02 7.26
N THR A 76 10.79 -5.57 8.11
CA THR A 76 10.92 -7.02 8.32
C THR A 76 9.58 -7.65 8.73
N GLU A 77 8.90 -7.08 9.73
CA GLU A 77 7.59 -7.58 10.20
C GLU A 77 6.53 -7.57 9.08
N LEU A 78 6.49 -6.53 8.24
CA LEU A 78 5.58 -6.49 7.09
C LEU A 78 5.93 -7.52 6.01
N ARG A 79 7.21 -7.77 5.78
CA ARG A 79 7.67 -8.81 4.83
C ARG A 79 7.34 -10.21 5.33
N GLU A 80 7.52 -10.47 6.62
CA GLU A 80 7.14 -11.73 7.25
C GLU A 80 5.64 -12.00 7.12
N ILE A 81 4.80 -11.00 7.45
CA ILE A 81 3.34 -11.10 7.36
C ILE A 81 2.87 -11.35 5.92
N TRP A 82 3.54 -10.76 4.93
CA TRP A 82 3.18 -10.92 3.53
C TRP A 82 3.92 -12.03 2.80
N HIS A 83 4.80 -12.76 3.50
CA HIS A 83 5.67 -13.80 2.96
C HIS A 83 6.48 -13.32 1.75
N ILE A 84 7.16 -12.18 1.90
CA ILE A 84 8.02 -11.59 0.88
C ILE A 84 9.47 -12.02 1.12
N ASP A 85 9.97 -12.92 0.28
CA ASP A 85 11.35 -13.38 0.30
C ASP A 85 12.35 -12.24 0.00
N GLY A 86 13.57 -12.34 0.53
CA GLY A 86 14.71 -11.55 0.08
C GLY A 86 15.73 -11.28 1.19
N HIS A 87 16.59 -10.30 0.97
CA HIS A 87 17.77 -10.07 1.80
C HIS A 87 17.40 -9.29 3.08
N THR A 88 17.77 -9.84 4.23
CA THR A 88 17.74 -9.20 5.56
C THR A 88 19.01 -8.39 5.76
#